data_AF-A0A2H9QGR2-F1
#
_entry.id   AF-A0A2H9QGR2-F1
#
_cell.length_a   1.000
_cell.length_b   1.000
_cell.length_c   1.000
_cell.angle_alpha   90.00
_cell.angle_beta   90.00
_cell.angle_gamma   90.00
#
_symmetry.space_group_name_H-M   'P 1'
#
loop_
_entity.id
_entity.type
_entity.pdbx_description
1 polymer ?
#
loop_
_entity_poly.entity_id
_entity_poly.type
_entity_poly.pdbx_seq_one_letter_code
_entity_poly.pdbx_strand_id
1 'polypeptide(L)'
;MGKTYINVVKYNIKAKFEVKGLVDKHDIIGAVFGQSEGLIGEDLDLRELQKNGKVGRIDIFPEPRDGNTIGSLLIPSSLDMVQTSILAAAIESIEKVGPYESKFEVDQ
;
A
#
# COMPACT_ATOMS: atom_id res chain seq x y z
N MET A 1 23.82 18.09 -12.97
CA MET A 1 22.42 18.57 -12.90
C MET A 1 21.56 17.41 -12.43
N GLY A 2 21.31 17.30 -11.12
CA GLY A 2 20.42 16.28 -10.59
C GLY A 2 19.00 16.62 -11.04
N LYS A 3 18.32 15.67 -11.68
CA LYS A 3 16.88 15.79 -11.92
C LYS A 3 16.20 15.79 -10.56
N THR A 4 15.96 16.99 -10.01
CA THR A 4 15.02 17.14 -8.90
C THR A 4 13.65 16.89 -9.51
N TYR A 5 13.24 15.63 -9.56
CA TYR A 5 11.83 15.30 -9.70
C TYR A 5 11.18 15.89 -8.46
N ILE A 6 10.62 17.09 -8.60
CA ILE A 6 9.54 17.57 -7.74
C ILE A 6 8.52 16.44 -7.76
N ASN A 7 8.54 15.63 -6.72
CA ASN A 7 7.62 14.52 -6.52
C ASN A 7 6.30 15.16 -6.10
N VAL A 8 5.61 15.75 -7.08
CA VAL A 8 4.31 16.37 -6.86
C VAL A 8 3.35 15.21 -6.67
N VAL A 9 3.06 14.90 -5.42
CA VAL A 9 1.99 13.98 -5.05
C VAL A 9 0.70 14.51 -5.67
N LYS A 10 0.11 13.76 -6.59
CA LYS A 10 -1.15 14.10 -7.25
C LYS A 10 -2.33 13.51 -6.48
N TYR A 11 -2.17 12.29 -5.99
CA TYR A 11 -3.19 11.53 -5.29
C TYR A 11 -2.60 10.88 -4.04
N ASN A 12 -3.46 10.65 -3.05
CA ASN A 12 -3.11 9.88 -1.86
C ASN A 12 -4.11 8.75 -1.72
N ILE A 13 -3.63 7.51 -1.81
CA ILE A 13 -4.45 6.34 -1.49
C ILE A 13 -4.47 6.23 0.03
N LYS A 14 -5.67 6.25 0.60
CA LYS A 14 -5.90 6.02 2.02
C LYS A 14 -6.66 4.72 2.16
N ALA A 15 -6.19 3.83 3.02
CA ALA A 15 -6.89 2.60 3.32
C ALA A 15 -6.89 2.35 4.82
N LYS A 16 -7.97 1.74 5.30
CA LYS A 16 -8.01 1.12 6.62
C LYS A 16 -7.75 -0.37 6.46
N PHE A 17 -7.16 -0.96 7.49
CA PHE A 17 -6.96 -2.39 7.51
C PHE A 17 -7.25 -2.99 8.88
N GLU A 18 -7.64 -4.26 8.87
CA GLU A 18 -7.78 -5.11 10.04
C GLU A 18 -7.09 -6.45 9.74
N VAL A 19 -6.25 -6.90 10.65
CA VAL A 19 -5.57 -8.18 10.61
C VAL A 19 -5.96 -8.98 11.84
N LYS A 20 -6.41 -10.22 11.65
CA LYS A 20 -6.83 -11.15 12.72
C LYS A 20 -5.63 -11.78 13.44
N GLY A 21 -4.70 -10.94 13.89
CA GLY A 21 -3.50 -11.33 14.62
C GLY A 21 -2.60 -10.12 14.92
N LEU A 22 -1.60 -10.36 15.74
CA LEU A 22 -0.56 -9.38 16.04
C LEU A 22 0.50 -9.43 14.94
N VAL A 23 0.63 -8.32 14.20
CA VAL A 23 1.60 -8.16 13.12
C VAL A 23 2.30 -6.82 13.24
N ASP A 24 3.55 -6.77 12.78
CA ASP A 24 4.31 -5.53 12.76
C ASP A 24 4.18 -4.80 11.43
N LYS A 25 4.61 -3.54 11.42
CA LYS A 25 4.67 -2.72 10.20
C LYS A 25 5.39 -3.43 9.05
N HIS A 26 6.46 -4.18 9.35
CA HIS A 26 7.24 -4.90 8.33
C HIS A 26 6.44 -6.01 7.65
N ASP A 27 5.59 -6.72 8.40
CA ASP A 27 4.75 -7.79 7.84
C ASP A 27 3.69 -7.21 6.90
N ILE A 28 3.07 -6.10 7.30
CA ILE A 28 2.07 -5.40 6.48
C ILE A 28 2.70 -4.88 5.19
N ILE A 29 3.89 -4.28 5.28
CA ILE A 29 4.67 -3.85 4.10
C ILE A 29 4.97 -5.04 3.20
N GLY A 30 5.42 -6.16 3.78
CA GLY A 30 5.74 -7.39 3.06
C GLY A 30 4.54 -7.94 2.30
N ALA A 31 3.36 -7.95 2.93
CA ALA A 31 2.11 -8.38 2.30
C ALA A 31 1.68 -7.44 1.17
N VAL A 32 1.76 -6.12 1.40
CA VAL A 32 1.43 -5.10 0.39
C VAL A 32 2.30 -5.26 -0.85
N PHE A 33 3.61 -5.39 -0.71
CA PHE A 33 4.48 -5.61 -1.87
C PHE A 33 4.29 -7.00 -2.47
N GLY A 34 4.31 -8.06 -1.64
CA GLY A 34 4.31 -9.43 -2.14
C GLY A 34 3.02 -9.87 -2.83
N GLN A 35 1.85 -9.43 -2.34
CA GLN A 35 0.57 -9.79 -2.96
C GLN A 35 0.13 -8.84 -4.06
N SER A 36 0.62 -7.59 -4.08
CA SER A 36 0.38 -6.71 -5.23
C SER A 36 1.28 -7.03 -6.43
N GLU A 37 2.48 -7.58 -6.18
CA GLU A 37 3.40 -8.06 -7.22
C GLU A 37 2.72 -9.18 -8.06
N GLY A 38 2.56 -8.93 -9.37
CA GLY A 38 2.00 -9.88 -10.32
C GLY A 38 0.48 -9.81 -10.56
N LEU A 39 -0.28 -9.08 -9.72
CA LEU A 39 -1.72 -8.83 -9.96
C LEU A 39 -1.97 -7.72 -10.98
N ILE A 40 -1.09 -6.73 -10.95
CA ILE A 40 -1.13 -5.51 -11.75
C ILE A 40 0.21 -5.50 -12.49
N GLY A 41 0.18 -5.68 -13.82
CA GLY A 41 1.37 -5.98 -14.64
C GLY A 41 2.59 -5.09 -14.37
N GLU A 42 3.76 -5.47 -14.89
CA GLU A 42 5.09 -4.94 -14.50
C GLU A 42 5.20 -3.39 -14.39
N ASP A 43 4.42 -2.63 -15.16
CA ASP A 43 4.38 -1.16 -15.11
C ASP A 43 3.74 -0.58 -13.83
N LEU A 44 2.93 -1.36 -13.12
CA LEU A 44 2.21 -0.99 -11.89
C LEU A 44 2.75 -1.70 -10.65
N ASP A 45 3.91 -2.32 -10.76
CA ASP A 45 4.62 -2.89 -9.62
C ASP A 45 4.96 -1.80 -8.58
N LEU A 46 4.46 -1.95 -7.36
CA LEU A 46 4.64 -0.96 -6.28
C LEU A 46 6.12 -0.71 -5.94
N ARG A 47 6.97 -1.73 -6.01
CA ARG A 47 8.40 -1.65 -5.69
C ARG A 47 9.13 -0.86 -6.76
N GLU A 48 8.87 -1.14 -8.03
CA GLU A 48 9.45 -0.36 -9.14
C GLU A 48 8.90 1.06 -9.20
N LEU A 49 7.61 1.27 -8.91
CA LEU A 49 6.98 2.58 -8.78
C LEU A 49 7.57 3.42 -7.64
N GLN A 50 7.94 2.80 -6.52
CA GLN A 50 8.63 3.51 -5.44
C GLN A 50 10.07 3.87 -5.84
N LYS A 51 10.78 2.96 -6.50
CA LYS A 51 12.16 3.15 -6.96
C LYS A 51 12.30 4.21 -8.05
N ASN A 52 11.34 4.29 -8.97
CA ASN A 52 11.31 5.32 -10.02
C ASN A 52 10.70 6.66 -9.52
N GLY A 53 10.26 6.71 -8.27
CA GLY A 53 9.71 7.91 -7.62
C GLY A 53 8.29 8.25 -8.03
N LYS A 54 7.55 7.37 -8.70
CA LYS A 54 6.14 7.59 -9.03
C LYS A 54 5.23 7.41 -7.82
N VAL A 55 5.62 6.52 -6.90
CA VAL A 55 4.95 6.28 -5.61
C VAL A 55 5.88 6.71 -4.47
N GLY A 56 5.30 7.34 -3.45
CA GLY A 56 6.02 7.83 -2.28
C GLY A 56 6.35 6.73 -1.25
N ARG A 57 6.71 7.17 -0.05
CA ARG A 57 6.83 6.25 1.09
C ARG A 57 5.44 5.78 1.51
N ILE A 58 5.32 4.48 1.77
CA ILE A 58 4.12 3.88 2.31
C ILE A 58 4.14 4.10 3.82
N ASP A 59 3.25 4.95 4.30
CA ASP A 59 3.07 5.20 5.71
C ASP A 59 1.99 4.28 6.26
N ILE A 60 2.30 3.62 7.37
CA ILE A 60 1.43 2.62 8.00
C ILE A 60 1.41 2.92 9.48
N PHE A 61 0.21 2.93 10.04
CA PHE A 61 -0.08 3.22 11.43
C PHE A 61 -0.82 2.03 12.03
N PRO A 62 -0.09 0.95 12.41
CA PRO A 62 -0.69 -0.21 13.05
C PRO A 62 -0.94 0.07 14.54
N GLU A 63 -2.11 -0.33 15.02
CA GLU A 63 -2.54 -0.25 16.40
C GLU A 63 -3.02 -1.64 16.85
N PRO A 64 -2.33 -2.28 17.81
CA PRO A 64 -2.77 -3.55 18.35
C PRO A 64 -4.02 -3.33 19.22
N ARG A 65 -5.08 -4.09 18.95
CA ARG A 65 -6.35 -4.03 19.67
C ARG A 65 -6.96 -5.42 19.80
N ASP A 66 -7.24 -5.84 21.03
CA ASP A 66 -7.95 -7.09 21.35
C ASP A 66 -7.34 -8.35 20.69
N GLY A 67 -6.01 -8.39 20.52
CA GLY A 67 -5.29 -9.50 19.86
C GLY A 67 -5.25 -9.42 18.33
N ASN A 68 -5.92 -8.43 17.74
CA ASN A 68 -5.86 -8.08 16.32
C ASN A 68 -4.99 -6.84 16.11
N THR A 69 -4.63 -6.58 14.86
CA THR A 69 -3.95 -5.33 14.47
C THR A 69 -4.86 -4.57 13.53
N ILE A 70 -5.32 -3.40 13.96
CA ILE A 70 -6.09 -2.48 13.12
C ILE A 70 -5.23 -1.28 12.78
N GLY A 71 -5.54 -0.58 11.70
CA GLY A 71 -4.76 0.61 11.38
C GLY A 71 -5.15 1.28 10.09
N SER A 72 -4.31 2.21 9.68
CA SER A 72 -4.44 2.92 8.41
C SER A 72 -3.13 2.92 7.63
N LEU A 73 -3.27 2.97 6.31
CA LEU A 73 -2.20 3.00 5.34
C LEU A 73 -2.40 4.20 4.41
N LEU A 74 -1.30 4.89 4.11
CA LEU A 74 -1.25 6.05 3.23
C LEU A 74 -0.17 5.83 2.17
N ILE A 75 -0.55 5.92 0.90
CA ILE A 75 0.35 5.80 -0.24
C ILE A 75 0.25 7.06 -1.11
N PRO A 76 1.24 7.95 -1.08
CA PRO A 76 1.33 9.08 -2.01
C PRO A 76 1.62 8.59 -3.42
N SER A 77 0.92 9.11 -4.42
CA SER A 77 1.08 8.75 -5.82
C SER A 77 1.14 9.99 -6.72
N SER A 78 2.07 9.99 -7.67
CA SER A 78 2.19 11.01 -8.73
C SER A 78 1.64 10.52 -10.09
N LEU A 79 1.05 9.33 -10.10
CA LEU A 79 0.43 8.69 -11.26
C LEU A 79 -0.84 9.42 -11.69
N ASP A 80 -1.42 8.99 -12.81
CA ASP A 80 -2.77 9.42 -13.20
C ASP A 80 -3.84 8.74 -12.33
N MET A 81 -5.06 9.27 -12.39
CA MET A 81 -6.19 8.79 -11.59
C MET A 81 -6.49 7.31 -11.83
N VAL A 82 -6.42 6.85 -13.08
CA VAL A 82 -6.78 5.48 -13.45
C VAL A 82 -5.77 4.49 -12.86
N GLN A 83 -4.48 4.78 -13.02
CA GLN A 83 -3.40 3.98 -12.46
C GLN A 83 -3.42 3.99 -10.93
N THR A 84 -3.67 5.14 -10.31
CA THR A 84 -3.83 5.23 -8.86
C THR A 84 -5.03 4.41 -8.37
N SER A 85 -6.17 4.42 -9.07
CA SER A 85 -7.33 3.61 -8.73
C SER A 85 -7.05 2.11 -8.85
N ILE A 86 -6.32 1.68 -9.87
CA ILE A 86 -5.92 0.28 -10.04
C ILE A 86 -5.02 -0.17 -8.87
N LEU A 87 -4.05 0.67 -8.48
CA LEU A 87 -3.21 0.40 -7.31
C LEU A 87 -4.03 0.31 -6.04
N ALA A 88 -4.99 1.22 -5.84
CA ALA A 88 -5.86 1.19 -4.68
C ALA A 88 -6.67 -0.12 -4.62
N ALA A 89 -7.25 -0.57 -5.74
CA ALA A 89 -7.95 -1.85 -5.83
C ALA A 89 -7.04 -3.05 -5.54
N ALA A 90 -5.77 -3.01 -5.97
CA ALA A 90 -4.80 -4.06 -5.63
C ALA A 90 -4.52 -4.11 -4.13
N ILE A 91 -4.47 -2.96 -3.44
CA ILE A 91 -4.34 -2.93 -1.97
C ILE A 91 -5.56 -3.58 -1.29
N GLU A 92 -6.78 -3.35 -1.78
CA GLU A 92 -7.99 -3.99 -1.22
C GLU A 92 -8.01 -5.51 -1.42
N SER A 93 -7.32 -6.01 -2.44
CA SER A 93 -7.24 -7.44 -2.73
C SER A 93 -6.31 -8.24 -1.80
N ILE A 94 -5.63 -7.57 -0.86
CA ILE A 94 -4.73 -8.23 0.09
C ILE A 94 -5.55 -8.96 1.17
N GLU A 95 -5.61 -10.29 1.07
CA GLU A 95 -6.41 -11.12 1.98
C GLU A 95 -5.60 -11.67 3.17
N LYS A 96 -4.26 -11.59 3.12
CA LYS A 96 -3.39 -12.13 4.18
C LYS A 96 -2.21 -11.23 4.53
N VAL A 97 -1.86 -11.17 5.80
CA VAL A 97 -0.62 -10.57 6.30
C VAL A 97 0.10 -11.60 7.19
N GLY A 98 1.26 -12.08 6.75
CA GLY A 98 1.93 -13.21 7.38
C GLY A 98 1.02 -14.45 7.35
N PRO A 99 0.78 -15.14 8.49
CA PRO A 99 -0.14 -16.26 8.57
C PRO A 99 -1.61 -15.86 8.79
N TYR A 100 -1.90 -14.57 9.01
CA TYR A 100 -3.22 -14.10 9.45
C TYR A 100 -4.06 -13.58 8.29
N GLU A 101 -5.38 -13.74 8.40
CA GLU A 101 -6.33 -13.10 7.51
C GLU A 101 -6.34 -11.58 7.72
N SER A 102 -6.43 -10.84 6.63
CA SER A 102 -6.54 -9.39 6.63
C SER A 102 -7.69 -8.90 5.77
N LYS A 103 -8.24 -7.75 6.12
CA LYS A 103 -9.17 -6.99 5.30
C LYS A 103 -8.62 -5.58 5.12
N PHE A 104 -8.44 -5.17 3.87
CA PHE A 104 -8.09 -3.80 3.50
C PHE A 104 -9.30 -3.14 2.85
N GLU A 105 -9.55 -1.88 3.18
CA GLU A 105 -10.68 -1.10 2.67
C GLU A 105 -10.17 0.30 2.33
N VAL A 106 -10.20 0.66 1.04
CA VAL A 106 -9.76 1.96 0.57
C VAL A 106 -10.86 2.99 0.86
N ASP A 107 -10.47 4.13 1.43
CA ASP A 107 -11.35 5.26 1.62
C ASP A 107 -11.70 5.84 0.22
N GLN A 108 -12.98 5.83 -0.15
CA GLN A 108 -13.50 6.37 -1.42
C GLN A 108 -13.65 7.90 -1.42
#